data_AF-A0A7R8AMV7-F1
#
_entry.id   AF-A0A7R8AMV7-F1
#
_cell.length_a   1.000
_cell.length_b   1.000
_cell.length_c   1.000
_cell.angle_alpha   90.00
_cell.angle_beta   90.00
_cell.angle_gamma   90.00
#
_symmetry.space_group_name_H-M   'P 1'
#
loop_
_entity.id
_entity.type
_entity.pdbx_description
1 polymer ?
#
loop_
_entity_poly.entity_id
_entity_poly.type
_entity_poly.pdbx_seq_one_letter_code
_entity_poly.pdbx_strand_id
1 'polypeptide(L)'
;MPTLTSIPTECLLVILQSCDSISQATALSSICRQSHSVYVSNKYAVLAECGKRDIPAFNESLMAVRATNIVMDHFHKGQFPPKPFPLSIGVESRKPSSEEMRQVFDWEHLIRCIEDICLHNTEWGRESPYFDKTADSETPSPEWLTWRQNFRRSMYRSLMMGAVLCAEYQEPVALSNKDGIPKGFLEDLQGRIDRDDPDEPFMRSDEMAYLLKHPVFNFEAYDDHHSIYGQLAEFLQQQTENHRQVSPEIRDMYPEYASLEEVARDHAVIFQAEMVQCLKSCMTLSNHCGASQIFKEANKPFEKRARSITIIRLGSFYPEHIAMPANPHHAHQMLLLAEPLPQNKENTAWNSSSHLMDSILGFMHHFSGQPNHYAGGFPTPPPPLQVFQYVARRFLGLRFSDEAFDERWVEAAYIQFAHYPQISGIFLDEAPDDGSMFDTLDGEGQYNVYYGSGAY
;
A
#
# COMPACT_ATOMS: atom_id res chain seq x y z
N MET A 1 17.91 -15.23 -47.67
CA MET A 1 17.71 -14.89 -46.25
C MET A 1 17.08 -16.09 -45.56
N PRO A 2 17.60 -16.54 -44.40
CA PRO A 2 16.94 -17.60 -43.63
C PRO A 2 15.55 -17.13 -43.20
N THR A 3 14.54 -17.95 -43.43
CA THR A 3 13.17 -17.70 -42.98
C THR A 3 13.05 -18.01 -41.49
N LEU A 4 12.15 -17.34 -40.77
CA LEU A 4 11.82 -17.63 -39.35
C LEU A 4 11.47 -19.10 -39.07
N THR A 5 11.10 -19.85 -40.11
CA THR A 5 10.80 -21.29 -40.06
C THR A 5 12.04 -22.20 -40.11
N SER A 6 13.22 -21.64 -40.36
CA SER A 6 14.49 -22.37 -40.49
C SER A 6 15.43 -22.19 -39.32
N ILE A 7 15.09 -21.31 -38.37
CA ILE A 7 15.91 -21.06 -37.18
C ILE A 7 15.59 -22.06 -36.05
N PRO A 8 16.58 -22.40 -35.20
CA PRO A 8 16.37 -23.25 -34.03
C PRO A 8 15.33 -22.68 -33.05
N THR A 9 14.67 -23.56 -32.31
CA THR A 9 13.64 -23.20 -31.32
C THR A 9 14.20 -22.30 -30.22
N GLU A 10 15.46 -22.49 -29.83
CA GLU A 10 16.16 -21.69 -28.83
C GLU A 10 16.35 -20.25 -29.34
N CYS A 11 16.69 -20.07 -30.63
CA CYS A 11 16.79 -18.75 -31.24
C CYS A 11 15.43 -18.05 -31.32
N LEU A 12 14.37 -18.78 -31.69
CA LEU A 12 13.00 -18.27 -31.68
C LEU A 12 12.58 -17.80 -30.28
N LEU A 13 12.90 -18.58 -29.24
CA LEU A 13 12.61 -18.23 -27.86
C LEU A 13 13.33 -16.93 -27.45
N VAL A 14 14.62 -16.81 -27.77
CA VAL A 14 15.38 -15.58 -27.48
C VAL A 14 14.79 -14.39 -28.22
N ILE A 15 14.44 -14.51 -29.50
CA ILE A 15 13.81 -13.42 -30.27
C ILE A 15 12.49 -13.00 -29.62
N LEU A 16 11.64 -13.96 -29.22
CA LEU A 16 10.38 -13.67 -28.51
C LEU A 16 10.64 -12.96 -27.17
N GLN A 17 11.66 -13.36 -26.41
CA GLN A 17 12.05 -12.73 -25.14
C GLN A 17 12.70 -11.35 -25.32
N SER A 18 13.24 -11.07 -26.50
CA SER A 18 13.84 -9.78 -26.86
C SER A 18 12.82 -8.76 -27.39
N CYS A 19 11.54 -9.11 -27.52
CA CYS A 19 10.50 -8.13 -27.87
C CYS A 19 10.38 -7.04 -26.80
N ASP A 20 10.10 -5.81 -27.23
CA ASP A 20 9.98 -4.65 -26.35
C ASP A 20 8.66 -4.67 -25.56
N SER A 21 7.62 -5.30 -26.12
CA SER A 21 6.31 -5.43 -25.48
C SER A 21 5.68 -6.82 -25.62
N ILE A 22 4.71 -7.10 -24.76
CA ILE A 22 3.92 -8.34 -24.80
C ILE A 22 3.09 -8.41 -26.08
N SER A 23 2.59 -7.25 -26.54
CA SER A 23 1.86 -7.15 -27.80
C SER A 23 2.74 -7.54 -28.99
N GLN A 24 3.98 -7.06 -29.04
CA GLN A 24 4.95 -7.45 -30.07
C GLN A 24 5.27 -8.95 -30.03
N ALA A 25 5.53 -9.51 -28.84
CA ALA A 25 5.78 -10.95 -28.68
C ALA A 25 4.59 -11.78 -29.15
N THR A 26 3.37 -11.34 -28.82
CA THR A 26 2.13 -12.00 -29.25
C THR A 26 1.94 -11.92 -30.76
N ALA A 27 2.14 -10.74 -31.36
CA ALA A 27 2.08 -10.54 -32.81
C ALA A 27 3.12 -11.42 -33.53
N LEU A 28 4.37 -11.44 -33.07
CA LEU A 28 5.43 -12.28 -33.62
C LEU A 28 5.10 -13.78 -33.50
N SER A 29 4.54 -14.20 -32.37
CA SER A 29 4.10 -15.59 -32.18
C SER A 29 3.02 -16.00 -33.17
N SER A 30 2.19 -15.06 -33.64
CA SER A 30 1.09 -15.33 -34.55
C SER A 30 1.49 -15.46 -36.03
N ILE A 31 2.73 -15.12 -36.39
CA ILE A 31 3.20 -15.10 -37.79
C ILE A 31 3.25 -16.50 -38.41
N CYS A 32 3.63 -17.54 -37.65
CA CYS A 32 3.67 -18.91 -38.15
C CYS A 32 3.46 -19.96 -37.06
N ARG A 33 3.13 -21.19 -37.47
CA ARG A 33 2.84 -22.31 -36.55
C ARG A 33 4.03 -22.65 -35.64
N GLN A 34 5.26 -22.55 -36.13
CA GLN A 34 6.45 -22.83 -35.33
C GLN A 34 6.62 -21.79 -34.21
N SER A 35 6.60 -20.49 -34.54
CA SER A 35 6.67 -19.40 -33.55
C SER A 35 5.56 -19.51 -32.52
N HIS A 36 4.33 -19.80 -32.96
CA HIS A 36 3.20 -20.01 -32.06
C HIS A 36 3.45 -21.19 -31.12
N SER A 37 3.97 -22.32 -31.62
CA SER A 37 4.27 -23.49 -30.81
C SER A 37 5.34 -23.19 -29.76
N VAL A 38 6.39 -22.47 -30.15
CA VAL A 38 7.47 -22.06 -29.22
C VAL A 38 6.94 -21.10 -28.17
N TYR A 39 6.15 -20.09 -28.57
CA TYR A 39 5.53 -19.14 -27.67
C TYR A 39 4.60 -19.83 -26.68
N VAL A 40 3.66 -20.68 -27.11
CA VAL A 40 2.73 -21.36 -26.19
C VAL A 40 3.47 -22.24 -25.20
N SER A 41 4.50 -22.96 -25.65
CA SER A 41 5.30 -23.84 -24.79
C SER A 41 6.14 -23.06 -23.77
N ASN A 42 6.46 -21.80 -24.04
CA ASN A 42 7.32 -20.96 -23.20
C ASN A 42 6.63 -19.64 -22.77
N LYS A 43 5.29 -19.60 -22.81
CA LYS A 43 4.51 -18.36 -22.78
C LYS A 43 4.93 -17.47 -21.61
N TYR A 44 5.01 -18.05 -20.43
CA TYR A 44 5.31 -17.32 -19.21
C TYR A 44 6.77 -16.88 -19.10
N ALA A 45 7.72 -17.63 -19.68
CA ALA A 45 9.11 -17.19 -19.76
C ALA A 45 9.27 -16.01 -20.73
N VAL A 46 8.52 -16.00 -21.84
CA VAL A 46 8.47 -14.86 -22.77
C VAL A 46 7.81 -13.66 -22.08
N LEU A 47 6.65 -13.86 -21.46
CA LEU A 47 5.91 -12.80 -20.76
C LEU A 47 6.69 -12.23 -19.57
N ALA A 48 7.50 -13.02 -18.87
CA ALA A 48 8.34 -12.50 -17.79
C ALA A 48 9.43 -11.56 -18.31
N GLU A 49 10.07 -11.87 -19.44
CA GLU A 49 11.11 -10.99 -20.01
C GLU A 49 10.52 -9.75 -20.69
N CYS A 50 9.43 -9.90 -21.44
CA CYS A 50 8.73 -8.76 -22.02
C CYS A 50 8.04 -7.90 -20.95
N GLY A 51 7.45 -8.53 -19.93
CA GLY A 51 6.72 -7.86 -18.85
C GLY A 51 7.60 -6.90 -18.05
N LYS A 52 8.88 -7.22 -17.85
CA LYS A 52 9.85 -6.28 -17.23
C LYS A 52 9.97 -4.96 -17.99
N ARG A 53 9.71 -4.95 -19.30
CA ARG A 53 9.79 -3.76 -20.17
C ARG A 53 8.43 -3.09 -20.38
N ASP A 54 7.37 -3.89 -20.41
CA ASP A 54 6.02 -3.46 -20.80
C ASP A 54 5.12 -3.10 -19.60
N ILE A 55 5.36 -3.68 -18.43
CA ILE A 55 4.56 -3.45 -17.21
C ILE A 55 5.33 -2.47 -16.31
N PRO A 56 4.80 -1.26 -16.06
CA PRO A 56 5.44 -0.30 -15.16
C PRO A 56 5.53 -0.88 -13.74
N ALA A 57 6.72 -0.77 -13.13
CA ALA A 57 7.00 -1.30 -11.80
C ALA A 57 6.73 -2.82 -11.67
N PHE A 58 7.12 -3.59 -12.70
CA PHE A 58 6.92 -5.04 -12.75
C PHE A 58 7.46 -5.78 -11.50
N ASN A 59 8.65 -5.41 -11.01
CA ASN A 59 9.25 -6.07 -9.86
C ASN A 59 8.39 -5.86 -8.59
N GLU A 60 7.90 -4.64 -8.38
CA GLU A 60 7.04 -4.30 -7.25
C GLU A 60 5.67 -4.98 -7.35
N SER A 61 5.12 -5.10 -8.56
CA SER A 61 3.91 -5.89 -8.81
C SER A 61 4.11 -7.36 -8.40
N LEU A 62 5.23 -7.98 -8.81
CA LEU A 62 5.56 -9.35 -8.44
C LEU A 62 5.79 -9.50 -6.93
N MET A 63 6.42 -8.52 -6.29
CA MET A 63 6.61 -8.52 -4.83
C MET A 63 5.26 -8.45 -4.10
N ALA A 64 4.35 -7.57 -4.52
CA ALA A 64 3.01 -7.47 -3.93
C ALA A 64 2.21 -8.77 -4.11
N VAL A 65 2.29 -9.40 -5.30
CA VAL A 65 1.74 -10.73 -5.60
C VAL A 65 2.28 -11.78 -4.62
N ARG A 66 3.60 -11.83 -4.44
CA ARG A 66 4.25 -12.84 -3.57
C ARG A 66 3.94 -12.63 -2.10
N ALA A 67 3.99 -11.39 -1.62
CA ALA A 67 3.61 -11.05 -0.26
C ALA A 67 2.15 -11.46 0.02
N THR A 68 1.24 -11.16 -0.91
CA THR A 68 -0.16 -11.57 -0.83
C THR A 68 -0.31 -13.09 -0.81
N ASN A 69 0.39 -13.81 -1.68
CA ASN A 69 0.34 -15.28 -1.71
C ASN A 69 0.84 -15.90 -0.41
N ILE A 70 1.88 -15.33 0.22
CA ILE A 70 2.35 -15.78 1.54
C ILE A 70 1.24 -15.63 2.57
N VAL A 71 0.54 -14.50 2.60
CA VAL A 71 -0.60 -14.29 3.51
C VAL A 71 -1.71 -15.30 3.21
N MET A 72 -2.07 -15.47 1.95
CA MET A 72 -3.14 -16.38 1.53
C MET A 72 -2.84 -17.85 1.87
N ASP A 73 -1.59 -18.29 1.71
CA ASP A 73 -1.17 -19.64 2.05
C ASP A 73 -1.32 -19.94 3.56
N HIS A 74 -1.17 -18.94 4.42
CA HIS A 74 -1.36 -19.07 5.87
C HIS A 74 -2.82 -18.87 6.27
N PHE A 75 -3.50 -17.90 5.66
CA PHE A 75 -4.93 -17.64 5.87
C PHE A 75 -5.78 -18.88 5.61
N HIS A 76 -5.55 -19.58 4.48
CA HIS A 76 -6.25 -20.83 4.16
C HIS A 76 -5.97 -21.98 5.16
N LYS A 77 -4.86 -21.92 5.89
CA LYS A 77 -4.51 -22.87 6.96
C LYS A 77 -5.02 -22.42 8.34
N GLY A 78 -5.73 -21.28 8.42
CA GLY A 78 -6.16 -20.70 9.68
C GLY A 78 -5.00 -20.15 10.53
N GLN A 79 -3.87 -19.80 9.91
CA GLN A 79 -2.65 -19.33 10.58
C GLN A 79 -2.33 -17.89 10.17
N PHE A 80 -1.51 -17.22 10.98
CA PHE A 80 -0.91 -15.94 10.58
C PHE A 80 0.32 -16.16 9.69
N PRO A 81 0.66 -15.18 8.84
CA PRO A 81 1.94 -15.14 8.15
C PRO A 81 3.13 -15.29 9.13
N PRO A 82 4.28 -15.80 8.67
CA PRO A 82 5.44 -16.01 9.53
C PRO A 82 6.04 -14.69 10.03
N LYS A 83 6.60 -14.74 11.25
CA LYS A 83 7.41 -13.67 11.85
C LYS A 83 8.85 -14.17 12.08
N PRO A 84 9.88 -13.51 11.54
CA PRO A 84 9.82 -12.36 10.64
C PRO A 84 9.23 -12.72 9.26
N PHE A 85 8.68 -11.72 8.56
CA PHE A 85 8.11 -11.92 7.23
C PHE A 85 9.24 -12.14 6.19
N PRO A 86 9.10 -13.09 5.25
CA PRO A 86 10.15 -13.36 4.26
C PRO A 86 10.15 -12.32 3.14
N LEU A 87 11.03 -11.31 3.23
CA LEU A 87 11.13 -10.21 2.26
C LEU A 87 12.00 -10.52 1.02
N SER A 88 12.52 -11.74 0.87
CA SER A 88 13.21 -12.20 -0.35
C SER A 88 12.23 -12.56 -1.47
N ILE A 89 11.43 -11.57 -1.89
CA ILE A 89 10.27 -11.75 -2.80
C ILE A 89 10.43 -11.07 -4.16
N GLY A 90 11.55 -10.38 -4.42
CA GLY A 90 11.83 -9.75 -5.72
C GLY A 90 12.16 -10.73 -6.85
N VAL A 91 12.21 -10.21 -8.08
CA VAL A 91 12.62 -10.98 -9.29
C VAL A 91 14.01 -11.59 -9.11
N GLU A 92 14.92 -10.86 -8.46
CA GLU A 92 16.30 -11.30 -8.20
C GLU A 92 16.38 -12.53 -7.29
N SER A 93 15.41 -12.71 -6.39
CA SER A 93 15.38 -13.85 -5.49
C SER A 93 14.91 -15.13 -6.18
N ARG A 94 13.94 -15.02 -7.10
CA ARG A 94 13.36 -16.18 -7.80
C ARG A 94 12.68 -15.74 -9.10
N LYS A 95 12.92 -16.47 -10.19
CA LYS A 95 12.17 -16.29 -11.44
C LYS A 95 10.65 -16.49 -11.23
N PRO A 96 9.79 -15.65 -11.83
CA PRO A 96 8.36 -15.79 -11.70
C PRO A 96 7.85 -17.07 -12.37
N SER A 97 6.96 -17.77 -11.68
CA SER A 97 6.20 -18.91 -12.19
C SER A 97 5.08 -18.45 -13.13
N SER A 98 4.47 -19.39 -13.84
CA SER A 98 3.33 -19.12 -14.73
C SER A 98 2.13 -18.52 -14.00
N GLU A 99 1.89 -19.01 -12.78
CA GLU A 99 0.78 -18.56 -11.95
C GLU A 99 1.04 -17.15 -11.40
N GLU A 100 2.26 -16.87 -10.94
CA GLU A 100 2.65 -15.52 -10.53
C GLU A 100 2.53 -14.52 -11.68
N MET A 101 2.94 -14.90 -12.89
CA MET A 101 2.79 -14.03 -14.06
C MET A 101 1.31 -13.74 -14.37
N ARG A 102 0.42 -14.73 -14.24
CA ARG A 102 -1.02 -14.52 -14.40
C ARG A 102 -1.53 -13.50 -13.38
N GLN A 103 -1.13 -13.65 -12.12
CA GLN A 103 -1.51 -12.74 -11.05
C GLN A 103 -0.94 -11.33 -11.28
N VAL A 104 0.30 -11.18 -11.76
CA VAL A 104 0.87 -9.88 -12.13
C VAL A 104 0.00 -9.17 -13.17
N PHE A 105 -0.57 -9.87 -14.15
CA PHE A 105 -1.53 -9.26 -15.09
C PHE A 105 -2.84 -8.84 -14.43
N ASP A 106 -3.35 -9.64 -13.49
CA ASP A 106 -4.56 -9.30 -12.74
C ASP A 106 -4.31 -8.08 -11.83
N TRP A 107 -3.12 -7.98 -11.22
CA TRP A 107 -2.66 -6.84 -10.41
C TRP A 107 -2.46 -5.58 -11.26
N GLU A 108 -1.83 -5.71 -12.42
CA GLU A 108 -1.71 -4.62 -13.38
C GLU A 108 -3.08 -4.12 -13.86
N HIS A 109 -4.05 -5.01 -14.04
CA HIS A 109 -5.43 -4.63 -14.32
C HIS A 109 -6.07 -3.87 -13.15
N LEU A 110 -5.86 -4.32 -11.91
CA LEU A 110 -6.32 -3.64 -10.70
C LEU A 110 -5.78 -2.21 -10.64
N ILE A 111 -4.46 -2.04 -10.77
CA ILE A 111 -3.85 -0.72 -10.65
C ILE A 111 -4.30 0.20 -11.79
N ARG A 112 -4.54 -0.32 -12.99
CA ARG A 112 -5.17 0.48 -14.07
C ARG A 112 -6.58 0.95 -13.73
N CYS A 113 -7.38 0.14 -13.04
CA CYS A 113 -8.70 0.58 -12.57
C CYS A 113 -8.57 1.67 -11.49
N ILE A 114 -7.61 1.53 -10.58
CA ILE A 114 -7.36 2.52 -9.53
C ILE A 114 -6.85 3.83 -10.14
N GLU A 115 -5.93 3.75 -11.11
CA GLU A 115 -5.43 4.88 -11.88
C GLU A 115 -6.60 5.62 -12.57
N ASP A 116 -7.49 4.89 -13.23
CA ASP A 116 -8.69 5.45 -13.87
C ASP A 116 -9.61 6.18 -12.87
N ILE A 117 -9.92 5.54 -11.74
CA ILE A 117 -10.73 6.15 -10.66
C ILE A 117 -10.05 7.42 -10.15
N CYS A 118 -8.75 7.35 -9.85
CA CYS A 118 -8.00 8.49 -9.34
C CYS A 118 -8.04 9.65 -10.32
N LEU A 119 -7.72 9.43 -11.58
CA LEU A 119 -7.65 10.48 -12.59
C LEU A 119 -9.00 11.18 -12.83
N HIS A 120 -10.12 10.47 -12.74
CA HIS A 120 -11.44 11.05 -13.03
C HIS A 120 -12.18 11.55 -11.79
N ASN A 121 -12.11 10.82 -10.68
CA ASN A 121 -12.96 11.09 -9.51
C ASN A 121 -12.33 12.05 -8.52
N THR A 122 -11.01 12.27 -8.58
CA THR A 122 -10.31 13.16 -7.65
C THR A 122 -10.03 14.54 -8.29
N GLU A 123 -9.95 15.59 -7.48
CA GLU A 123 -9.64 16.94 -7.97
C GLU A 123 -8.25 17.02 -8.62
N TRP A 124 -7.22 16.55 -7.92
CA TRP A 124 -5.85 16.50 -8.43
C TRP A 124 -5.68 15.66 -9.70
N GLY A 125 -6.50 14.61 -9.87
CA GLY A 125 -6.53 13.79 -11.07
C GLY A 125 -7.01 14.59 -12.27
N ARG A 126 -8.12 15.32 -12.09
CA ARG A 126 -8.75 16.17 -13.11
C ARG A 126 -7.90 17.39 -13.46
N GLU A 127 -7.22 17.97 -12.48
CA GLU A 127 -6.34 19.14 -12.68
C GLU A 127 -4.94 18.78 -13.19
N SER A 128 -4.64 17.48 -13.30
CA SER A 128 -3.34 17.03 -13.78
C SER A 128 -3.07 17.53 -15.20
N PRO A 129 -1.98 18.30 -15.43
CA PRO A 129 -1.66 18.83 -16.75
C PRO A 129 -1.38 17.72 -17.78
N TYR A 130 -1.21 16.48 -17.33
CA TYR A 130 -1.01 15.29 -18.14
C TYR A 130 -2.31 14.59 -18.54
N PHE A 131 -3.41 14.80 -17.81
CA PHE A 131 -4.68 14.06 -17.98
C PHE A 131 -5.32 14.33 -19.35
N ASP A 132 -5.54 15.60 -19.72
CA ASP A 132 -6.28 15.97 -20.94
C ASP A 132 -5.52 15.79 -22.27
N LYS A 133 -4.19 15.55 -22.23
CA LYS A 133 -3.34 15.58 -23.45
C LYS A 133 -2.53 14.31 -23.72
N THR A 134 -2.36 13.41 -22.75
CA THR A 134 -1.39 12.30 -22.89
C THR A 134 -1.92 10.91 -22.58
N ALA A 135 -3.04 10.76 -21.87
CA ALA A 135 -3.59 9.45 -21.51
C ALA A 135 -4.06 8.64 -22.74
N ASP A 136 -4.62 9.34 -23.74
CA ASP A 136 -5.16 8.77 -24.99
C ASP A 136 -4.28 9.04 -26.24
N SER A 137 -3.08 9.60 -26.05
CA SER A 137 -2.14 9.83 -27.16
C SER A 137 -1.53 8.52 -27.64
N GLU A 138 -1.38 8.33 -28.95
CA GLU A 138 -0.61 7.21 -29.54
C GLU A 138 0.86 7.22 -29.08
N THR A 139 1.37 8.39 -28.68
CA THR A 139 2.71 8.58 -28.12
C THR A 139 2.61 9.37 -26.81
N PRO A 140 2.57 8.67 -25.65
CA PRO A 140 2.56 9.34 -24.36
C PRO A 140 3.89 10.07 -24.11
N SER A 141 3.86 11.19 -23.39
CA SER A 141 5.09 11.94 -23.10
C SER A 141 5.98 11.17 -22.09
N PRO A 142 7.31 11.39 -22.10
CA PRO A 142 8.22 10.76 -21.13
C PRO A 142 7.87 11.07 -19.67
N GLU A 143 7.38 12.27 -19.39
CA GLU A 143 6.95 12.70 -18.05
C GLU A 143 5.73 11.91 -17.59
N TRP A 144 4.77 11.66 -18.49
CA TRP A 144 3.60 10.84 -18.19
C TRP A 144 3.97 9.39 -17.89
N LEU A 145 4.88 8.80 -18.68
CA LEU A 145 5.37 7.44 -18.44
C LEU A 145 6.08 7.34 -17.08
N THR A 146 6.86 8.36 -16.73
CA THR A 146 7.54 8.46 -15.42
C THR A 146 6.53 8.57 -14.28
N TRP A 147 5.54 9.47 -14.40
CA TRP A 147 4.48 9.62 -13.41
C TRP A 147 3.72 8.31 -13.21
N ARG A 148 3.30 7.67 -14.31
CA ARG A 148 2.57 6.39 -14.29
C ARG A 148 3.40 5.31 -13.62
N GLN A 149 4.68 5.17 -13.96
CA GLN A 149 5.55 4.20 -13.32
C GLN A 149 5.66 4.41 -11.81
N ASN A 150 5.85 5.66 -11.37
CA ASN A 150 5.95 6.02 -9.96
C ASN A 150 4.64 5.77 -9.20
N PHE A 151 3.50 6.19 -9.77
CA PHE A 151 2.17 5.93 -9.20
C PHE A 151 1.89 4.44 -9.02
N ARG A 152 2.22 3.61 -10.03
CA ARG A 152 1.98 2.17 -9.92
C ARG A 152 2.92 1.51 -8.93
N ARG A 153 4.20 1.91 -8.92
CA ARG A 153 5.19 1.47 -7.92
C ARG A 153 4.68 1.73 -6.50
N SER A 154 4.20 2.94 -6.22
CA SER A 154 3.72 3.32 -4.89
C SER A 154 2.47 2.55 -4.48
N MET A 155 1.54 2.29 -5.41
CA MET A 155 0.37 1.45 -5.16
C MET A 155 0.75 -0.01 -4.85
N TYR A 156 1.66 -0.61 -5.62
CA TYR A 156 2.14 -1.97 -5.35
C TYR A 156 2.84 -2.06 -4.00
N ARG A 157 3.67 -1.07 -3.64
CA ARG A 157 4.34 -1.02 -2.35
C ARG A 157 3.34 -0.89 -1.19
N SER A 158 2.34 -0.01 -1.30
CA SER A 158 1.30 0.12 -0.29
C SER A 158 0.60 -1.21 0.01
N LEU A 159 0.19 -1.92 -1.05
CA LEU A 159 -0.47 -3.24 -0.91
C LEU A 159 0.49 -4.32 -0.38
N MET A 160 1.76 -4.29 -0.78
CA MET A 160 2.78 -5.16 -0.21
C MET A 160 2.98 -4.89 1.29
N MET A 161 3.03 -3.63 1.73
CA MET A 161 3.18 -3.26 3.14
C MET A 161 2.00 -3.78 3.97
N GLY A 162 0.77 -3.70 3.46
CA GLY A 162 -0.41 -4.30 4.08
C GLY A 162 -0.25 -5.81 4.30
N ALA A 163 0.27 -6.53 3.30
CA ALA A 163 0.53 -7.97 3.40
C ALA A 163 1.66 -8.30 4.40
N VAL A 164 2.76 -7.54 4.38
CA VAL A 164 3.92 -7.77 5.26
C VAL A 164 3.56 -7.54 6.73
N LEU A 165 2.84 -6.46 7.03
CA LEU A 165 2.47 -6.08 8.38
C LEU A 165 1.21 -6.78 8.90
N CYS A 166 0.58 -7.63 8.07
CA CYS A 166 -0.67 -8.30 8.39
C CYS A 166 -0.63 -9.04 9.73
N ALA A 167 0.43 -9.84 9.98
CA ALA A 167 0.57 -10.61 11.21
C ALA A 167 0.78 -9.71 12.45
N GLU A 168 1.45 -8.57 12.30
CA GLU A 168 1.70 -7.65 13.41
C GLU A 168 0.41 -7.04 13.96
N TYR A 169 -0.50 -6.66 13.07
CA TYR A 169 -1.80 -6.09 13.46
C TYR A 169 -2.82 -7.16 13.88
N GLN A 170 -2.78 -8.34 13.26
CA GLN A 170 -3.82 -9.37 13.48
C GLN A 170 -3.56 -10.28 14.68
N GLU A 171 -2.31 -10.49 15.08
CA GLU A 171 -2.00 -11.35 16.24
C GLU A 171 -2.57 -10.81 17.57
N PRO A 172 -2.49 -9.51 17.91
CA PRO A 172 -3.07 -9.01 19.15
C PRO A 172 -4.58 -9.20 19.24
N VAL A 173 -5.29 -9.20 18.11
CA VAL A 173 -6.75 -9.43 18.10
C VAL A 173 -7.13 -10.92 18.15
N ALA A 174 -6.15 -11.82 18.00
CA ALA A 174 -6.36 -13.26 17.95
C ALA A 174 -6.74 -13.87 19.31
N LEU A 175 -7.63 -14.87 19.30
CA LEU A 175 -8.06 -15.59 20.51
C LEU A 175 -7.03 -16.62 21.02
N SER A 176 -5.92 -16.82 20.30
CA SER A 176 -4.88 -17.79 20.65
C SER A 176 -3.99 -17.33 21.82
N ASN A 177 -3.97 -16.02 22.13
CA ASN A 177 -3.13 -15.45 23.18
C ASN A 177 -3.88 -15.34 24.52
N LYS A 178 -4.07 -16.46 25.24
CA LYS A 178 -5.02 -16.53 26.37
C LYS A 178 -4.69 -15.66 27.60
N ASP A 179 -3.49 -15.11 27.69
CA ASP A 179 -3.05 -14.37 28.88
C ASP A 179 -3.53 -12.91 28.83
N GLY A 180 -4.49 -12.58 29.69
CA GLY A 180 -4.94 -11.20 29.89
C GLY A 180 -5.97 -10.69 28.88
N ILE A 181 -6.51 -11.54 28.00
CA ILE A 181 -7.62 -11.19 27.10
C ILE A 181 -8.90 -10.90 27.92
N PRO A 182 -9.57 -9.75 27.70
CA PRO A 182 -10.85 -9.43 28.31
C PRO A 182 -11.96 -10.44 28.01
N LYS A 183 -12.96 -10.53 28.90
CA LYS A 183 -14.10 -11.42 28.69
C LYS A 183 -14.97 -10.91 27.54
N GLY A 184 -15.17 -11.76 26.53
CA GLY A 184 -15.95 -11.41 25.34
C GLY A 184 -15.25 -10.40 24.44
N PHE A 185 -13.92 -10.43 24.42
CA PHE A 185 -13.08 -9.53 23.64
C PHE A 185 -13.46 -9.50 22.16
N LEU A 186 -13.87 -8.32 21.70
CA LEU A 186 -14.35 -8.01 20.35
C LEU A 186 -15.53 -8.86 19.87
N GLU A 187 -16.21 -9.58 20.78
CA GLU A 187 -17.47 -10.25 20.46
C GLU A 187 -18.52 -9.20 20.08
N ASP A 188 -19.33 -9.51 19.06
CA ASP A 188 -20.37 -8.61 18.53
C ASP A 188 -19.85 -7.21 18.11
N LEU A 189 -18.58 -7.05 17.75
CA LEU A 189 -18.04 -5.74 17.34
C LEU A 189 -18.83 -5.15 16.17
N GLN A 190 -19.14 -5.96 15.14
CA GLN A 190 -19.97 -5.52 14.03
C GLN A 190 -21.35 -5.05 14.51
N GLY A 191 -22.00 -5.82 15.40
CA GLY A 191 -23.31 -5.44 15.93
C GLY A 191 -23.26 -4.16 16.76
N ARG A 192 -22.15 -3.89 17.45
CA ARG A 192 -21.91 -2.60 18.13
C ARG A 192 -21.77 -1.46 17.12
N ILE A 193 -20.99 -1.66 16.06
CA ILE A 193 -20.82 -0.68 14.97
C ILE A 193 -22.16 -0.36 14.31
N ASP A 194 -22.93 -1.39 13.96
CA ASP A 194 -24.21 -1.25 13.26
C ASP A 194 -25.30 -0.57 14.11
N ARG A 195 -25.21 -0.64 15.45
CA ARG A 195 -26.18 -0.02 16.36
C ARG A 195 -26.02 1.49 16.44
N ASP A 196 -24.80 2.00 16.23
CA ASP A 196 -24.46 3.42 16.32
C ASP A 196 -25.08 4.12 17.56
N ASP A 197 -24.97 3.47 18.71
CA ASP A 197 -25.51 3.97 19.98
C ASP A 197 -24.48 4.89 20.65
N PRO A 198 -24.74 6.21 20.79
CA PRO A 198 -23.79 7.14 21.40
C PRO A 198 -23.51 6.83 22.89
N ASP A 199 -24.37 6.07 23.56
CA ASP A 199 -24.21 5.69 24.96
C ASP A 199 -23.44 4.35 25.13
N GLU A 200 -23.24 3.57 24.05
CA GLU A 200 -22.49 2.31 24.07
C GLU A 200 -21.16 2.46 23.31
N PRO A 201 -19.99 2.45 23.98
CA PRO A 201 -18.72 2.59 23.28
C PRO A 201 -18.46 1.37 22.39
N PHE A 202 -18.13 1.62 21.12
CA PHE A 202 -17.83 0.56 20.13
C PHE A 202 -16.75 -0.41 20.64
N MET A 203 -15.72 0.12 21.31
CA MET A 203 -14.70 -0.67 22.01
C MET A 203 -14.75 -0.39 23.52
N ARG A 204 -14.76 -1.44 24.33
CA ARG A 204 -14.78 -1.33 25.79
C ARG A 204 -13.42 -0.92 26.31
N SER A 205 -13.39 -0.24 27.46
CA SER A 205 -12.14 0.27 28.04
C SER A 205 -11.12 -0.83 28.36
N ASP A 206 -11.56 -2.03 28.74
CA ASP A 206 -10.68 -3.18 28.98
C ASP A 206 -10.13 -3.80 27.68
N GLU A 207 -10.92 -3.83 26.60
CA GLU A 207 -10.48 -4.18 25.24
C GLU A 207 -9.38 -3.22 24.76
N MET A 208 -9.59 -1.90 24.92
CA MET A 208 -8.59 -0.89 24.57
C MET A 208 -7.31 -1.02 25.40
N ALA A 209 -7.45 -1.12 26.73
CA ALA A 209 -6.31 -1.27 27.63
C ALA A 209 -5.51 -2.55 27.38
N TYR A 210 -6.16 -3.61 26.88
CA TYR A 210 -5.48 -4.80 26.42
C TYR A 210 -4.69 -4.53 25.13
N LEU A 211 -5.30 -3.92 24.10
CA LEU A 211 -4.62 -3.62 22.84
C LEU A 211 -3.42 -2.68 23.02
N LEU A 212 -3.51 -1.68 23.91
CA LEU A 212 -2.40 -0.76 24.24
C LEU A 212 -1.13 -1.44 24.78
N LYS A 213 -1.20 -2.69 25.21
CA LYS A 213 -0.01 -3.45 25.63
C LYS A 213 0.85 -3.89 24.43
N HIS A 214 0.31 -3.82 23.22
CA HIS A 214 0.98 -4.23 22.01
C HIS A 214 1.52 -2.98 21.28
N PRO A 215 2.82 -2.91 20.95
CA PRO A 215 3.40 -1.70 20.37
C PRO A 215 2.75 -1.24 19.06
N VAL A 216 2.15 -2.14 18.29
CA VAL A 216 1.45 -1.80 17.04
C VAL A 216 0.16 -0.98 17.26
N PHE A 217 -0.42 -1.04 18.47
CA PHE A 217 -1.60 -0.27 18.90
C PHE A 217 -1.24 0.86 19.89
N ASN A 218 -0.01 0.82 20.42
CA ASN A 218 0.56 1.90 21.22
C ASN A 218 1.42 2.79 20.31
N PHE A 219 0.79 3.84 19.78
CA PHE A 219 1.40 4.76 18.84
C PHE A 219 2.49 5.61 19.49
N GLU A 220 2.54 5.69 20.82
CA GLU A 220 3.62 6.37 21.55
C GLU A 220 4.87 5.52 21.77
N ALA A 221 4.77 4.19 21.61
CA ALA A 221 5.85 3.25 21.89
C ALA A 221 6.90 3.16 20.77
N TYR A 222 7.44 4.29 20.32
CA TYR A 222 8.36 4.38 19.18
C TYR A 222 9.60 3.50 19.31
N ASP A 223 10.16 3.42 20.53
CA ASP A 223 11.35 2.60 20.79
C ASP A 223 11.08 1.11 20.52
N ASP A 224 9.83 0.68 20.67
CA ASP A 224 9.41 -0.70 20.45
C ASP A 224 9.02 -0.98 18.98
N HIS A 225 8.76 0.08 18.19
CA HIS A 225 8.32 -0.04 16.79
C HIS A 225 9.37 -0.64 15.87
N HIS A 226 10.66 -0.64 16.23
CA HIS A 226 11.72 -1.27 15.44
C HIS A 226 11.42 -2.76 15.18
N SER A 227 10.92 -3.48 16.18
CA SER A 227 10.58 -4.90 16.07
C SER A 227 9.44 -5.18 15.07
N ILE A 228 8.61 -4.18 14.77
CA ILE A 228 7.46 -4.27 13.89
C ILE A 228 7.84 -3.80 12.48
N TYR A 229 8.42 -2.60 12.38
CA TYR A 229 8.62 -1.91 11.10
C TYR A 229 10.05 -2.02 10.57
N GLY A 230 11.03 -2.33 11.41
CA GLY A 230 12.47 -2.28 11.08
C GLY A 230 12.82 -3.05 9.83
N GLN A 231 12.43 -4.33 9.76
CA GLN A 231 12.74 -5.19 8.63
C GLN A 231 12.15 -4.68 7.31
N LEU A 232 10.90 -4.20 7.34
CA LEU A 232 10.23 -3.64 6.16
C LEU A 232 10.86 -2.31 5.74
N ALA A 233 11.19 -1.46 6.70
CA ALA A 233 11.79 -0.16 6.44
C ALA A 233 13.20 -0.29 5.81
N GLU A 234 14.04 -1.16 6.35
CA GLU A 234 15.35 -1.51 5.78
C GLU A 234 15.21 -2.08 4.37
N PHE A 235 14.21 -2.93 4.16
CA PHE A 235 13.93 -3.49 2.84
C PHE A 235 13.53 -2.39 1.83
N LEU A 236 12.64 -1.48 2.20
CA LEU A 236 12.23 -0.36 1.34
C LEU A 236 13.41 0.55 0.99
N GLN A 237 14.27 0.85 1.97
CA GLN A 237 15.51 1.61 1.80
C GLN A 237 16.43 0.91 0.78
N GLN A 238 16.68 -0.39 0.92
CA GLN A 238 17.51 -1.17 -0.01
C GLN A 238 16.92 -1.22 -1.43
N GLN A 239 15.58 -1.26 -1.57
CA GLN A 239 14.95 -1.22 -2.90
C GLN A 239 15.22 0.11 -3.61
N THR A 240 15.23 1.22 -2.88
CA THR A 240 15.52 2.54 -3.45
C THR A 240 16.97 2.66 -3.94
N GLU A 241 17.94 2.02 -3.28
CA GLU A 241 19.34 2.00 -3.76
C GLU A 241 19.48 1.43 -5.16
N ASN A 242 18.72 0.37 -5.47
CA ASN A 242 18.72 -0.24 -6.80
C ASN A 242 18.13 0.68 -7.88
N HIS A 243 17.28 1.64 -7.49
CA HIS A 243 16.65 2.59 -8.41
C HIS A 243 17.51 3.84 -8.67
N ARG A 244 18.52 4.11 -7.83
CA ARG A 244 19.41 5.27 -7.94
C ARG A 244 20.13 5.36 -9.28
N GLN A 245 20.31 4.23 -9.98
CA GLN A 245 20.98 4.18 -11.29
C GLN A 245 20.10 4.65 -12.46
N VAL A 246 18.78 4.79 -12.28
CA VAL A 246 17.81 4.96 -13.37
C VAL A 246 17.06 6.31 -13.31
N SER A 247 17.11 7.02 -12.18
CA SER A 247 16.28 8.22 -11.99
C SER A 247 16.88 9.47 -12.67
N PRO A 248 16.08 10.25 -13.43
CA PRO A 248 16.47 11.58 -13.88
C PRO A 248 16.71 12.52 -12.69
N GLU A 249 17.29 13.70 -12.95
CA GLU A 249 17.62 14.76 -12.00
C GLU A 249 16.45 15.09 -11.06
N ILE A 250 16.32 14.35 -9.96
CA ILE A 250 15.46 14.72 -8.85
C ILE A 250 16.13 15.94 -8.22
N ARG A 251 15.41 17.06 -8.22
CA ARG A 251 15.88 18.28 -7.55
C ARG A 251 16.16 17.95 -6.09
N ASP A 252 17.37 18.26 -5.61
CA ASP A 252 17.68 18.16 -4.18
C ASP A 252 16.79 19.16 -3.43
N MET A 253 15.83 18.61 -2.71
CA MET A 253 14.92 19.33 -1.83
C MET A 253 14.89 18.68 -0.46
N TYR A 254 15.90 17.86 -0.22
CA TYR A 254 16.11 17.30 1.09
C TYR A 254 16.45 18.44 2.02
N PRO A 255 15.81 18.55 3.18
CA PRO A 255 16.11 19.65 4.08
C PRO A 255 17.60 19.68 4.43
N GLU A 256 18.23 20.86 4.30
CA GLU A 256 19.66 21.03 4.63
C GLU A 256 19.94 20.73 6.10
N TYR A 257 18.93 20.90 6.95
CA TYR A 257 18.97 20.70 8.39
C TYR A 257 18.73 19.26 8.84
N ALA A 258 18.19 18.38 7.99
CA ALA A 258 17.84 17.03 8.41
C ALA A 258 19.09 16.19 8.74
N SER A 259 19.13 15.65 9.96
CA SER A 259 20.20 14.77 10.42
C SER A 259 20.14 13.42 9.73
N LEU A 260 21.19 13.10 8.96
CA LEU A 260 21.33 11.84 8.23
C LEU A 260 22.42 10.99 8.88
N GLU A 261 22.03 10.07 9.75
CA GLU A 261 23.01 9.20 10.42
C GLU A 261 23.43 8.01 9.54
N GLU A 262 22.52 7.46 8.74
CA GLU A 262 22.73 6.16 8.08
C GLU A 262 22.61 6.16 6.55
N VAL A 263 22.02 7.21 5.98
CA VAL A 263 21.70 7.26 4.55
C VAL A 263 22.47 8.41 3.91
N ALA A 264 23.19 8.12 2.83
CA ALA A 264 23.83 9.16 2.02
C ALA A 264 22.78 10.16 1.51
N ARG A 265 23.05 11.46 1.57
CA ARG A 265 22.08 12.53 1.23
C ARG A 265 21.38 12.31 -0.11
N ASP A 266 22.13 11.93 -1.14
CA ASP A 266 21.54 11.72 -2.46
C ASP A 266 20.65 10.47 -2.54
N HIS A 267 20.91 9.45 -1.72
CA HIS A 267 19.96 8.36 -1.52
C HIS A 267 18.74 8.83 -0.71
N ALA A 268 18.94 9.63 0.34
CA ALA A 268 17.85 10.14 1.17
C ALA A 268 16.84 10.98 0.38
N VAL A 269 17.30 11.80 -0.58
CA VAL A 269 16.43 12.55 -1.52
C VAL A 269 15.48 11.61 -2.28
N ILE A 270 16.01 10.54 -2.86
CA ILE A 270 15.22 9.59 -3.64
C ILE A 270 14.28 8.80 -2.71
N PHE A 271 14.80 8.37 -1.56
CA PHE A 271 14.05 7.58 -0.60
C PHE A 271 12.88 8.37 -0.02
N GLN A 272 13.09 9.63 0.35
CA GLN A 272 12.03 10.55 0.77
C GLN A 272 10.94 10.67 -0.30
N ALA A 273 11.33 10.94 -1.56
CA ALA A 273 10.37 11.10 -2.65
C ALA A 273 9.53 9.82 -2.88
N GLU A 274 10.17 8.65 -2.87
CA GLU A 274 9.47 7.36 -3.00
C GLU A 274 8.55 7.07 -1.80
N MET A 275 8.97 7.42 -0.58
CA MET A 275 8.16 7.22 0.63
C MET A 275 6.95 8.13 0.67
N VAL A 276 7.07 9.41 0.27
CA VAL A 276 5.91 10.30 0.22
C VAL A 276 4.91 9.87 -0.86
N GLN A 277 5.39 9.37 -2.01
CA GLN A 277 4.50 8.77 -3.03
C GLN A 277 3.77 7.53 -2.48
N CYS A 278 4.48 6.68 -1.74
CA CYS A 278 3.90 5.49 -1.12
C CYS A 278 2.88 5.84 -0.03
N LEU A 279 3.18 6.83 0.83
CA LEU A 279 2.27 7.37 1.83
C LEU A 279 0.96 7.83 1.17
N LYS A 280 1.08 8.60 0.09
CA LYS A 280 -0.07 9.08 -0.68
C LYS A 280 -0.92 7.93 -1.20
N SER A 281 -0.31 6.94 -1.84
CA SER A 281 -1.00 5.73 -2.29
C SER A 281 -1.75 5.04 -1.15
N CYS A 282 -1.16 4.96 0.04
CA CYS A 282 -1.84 4.40 1.21
C CYS A 282 -3.08 5.24 1.58
N MET A 283 -2.93 6.55 1.71
CA MET A 283 -4.04 7.45 2.03
C MET A 283 -5.17 7.35 0.99
N THR A 284 -4.84 7.24 -0.30
CA THR A 284 -5.84 7.03 -1.36
C THR A 284 -6.60 5.72 -1.17
N LEU A 285 -5.89 4.61 -0.92
CA LEU A 285 -6.49 3.28 -0.79
C LEU A 285 -7.30 3.09 0.50
N SER A 286 -6.98 3.87 1.54
CA SER A 286 -7.67 3.89 2.82
C SER A 286 -8.86 4.87 2.84
N ASN A 287 -9.15 5.59 1.75
CA ASN A 287 -10.19 6.64 1.68
C ASN A 287 -10.06 7.71 2.80
N HIS A 288 -8.84 8.01 3.26
CA HIS A 288 -8.63 8.97 4.35
C HIS A 288 -8.92 10.41 3.88
N CYS A 289 -9.56 11.24 4.71
CA CYS A 289 -9.80 12.68 4.49
C CYS A 289 -10.45 13.06 3.14
N GLY A 290 -11.60 12.46 2.80
CA GLY A 290 -12.37 12.91 1.62
C GLY A 290 -11.82 12.48 0.26
N ALA A 291 -10.78 11.64 0.22
CA ALA A 291 -10.33 11.02 -1.02
C ALA A 291 -11.48 10.26 -1.72
N SER A 292 -11.49 10.27 -3.06
CA SER A 292 -12.51 9.56 -3.83
C SER A 292 -12.57 8.10 -3.43
N GLN A 293 -13.77 7.63 -3.06
CA GLN A 293 -14.01 6.26 -2.67
C GLN A 293 -13.54 5.30 -3.77
N ILE A 294 -12.37 4.67 -3.63
CA ILE A 294 -11.87 3.68 -4.60
C ILE A 294 -12.69 2.39 -4.47
N PHE A 295 -12.87 1.98 -3.22
CA PHE A 295 -13.56 0.75 -2.86
C PHE A 295 -14.92 1.05 -2.29
N LYS A 296 -15.93 0.38 -2.83
CA LYS A 296 -17.28 0.33 -2.31
C LYS A 296 -17.49 -1.02 -1.64
N GLU A 297 -18.01 -1.00 -0.42
CA GLU A 297 -18.39 -2.21 0.30
C GLU A 297 -19.60 -2.87 -0.37
N ALA A 298 -19.54 -4.19 -0.51
CA ALA A 298 -20.55 -4.96 -1.22
C ALA A 298 -21.80 -5.19 -0.34
N ASN A 299 -22.73 -4.23 -0.33
CA ASN A 299 -24.01 -4.38 0.37
C ASN A 299 -25.03 -5.31 -0.33
N LYS A 300 -24.69 -5.83 -1.52
CA LYS A 300 -25.55 -6.72 -2.32
C LYS A 300 -24.73 -7.80 -3.04
N PRO A 301 -25.28 -9.01 -3.25
CA PRO A 301 -24.59 -10.09 -3.94
C PRO A 301 -24.22 -9.68 -5.37
N PHE A 302 -23.02 -10.09 -5.76
CA PHE A 302 -22.37 -9.78 -7.04
C PHE A 302 -23.29 -9.97 -8.26
N GLU A 303 -23.50 -8.91 -9.04
CA GLU A 303 -23.60 -9.11 -10.48
C GLU A 303 -22.22 -9.50 -10.99
N LYS A 304 -22.14 -10.60 -11.74
CA LYS A 304 -20.90 -11.30 -12.12
C LYS A 304 -19.92 -10.36 -12.84
N ARG A 305 -19.06 -9.68 -12.09
CA ARG A 305 -17.96 -8.88 -12.64
C ARG A 305 -16.93 -9.80 -13.29
N ALA A 306 -16.27 -9.31 -14.33
CA ALA A 306 -15.49 -10.14 -15.24
C ALA A 306 -14.14 -10.60 -14.67
N ARG A 307 -13.58 -9.86 -13.70
CA ARG A 307 -12.28 -10.13 -13.10
C ARG A 307 -12.30 -9.86 -11.61
N SER A 308 -11.50 -10.63 -10.89
CA SER A 308 -11.31 -10.45 -9.45
C SER A 308 -9.92 -10.83 -8.99
N ILE A 309 -9.50 -10.25 -7.88
CA ILE A 309 -8.19 -10.47 -7.29
C ILE A 309 -8.27 -10.37 -5.77
N THR A 310 -7.33 -10.98 -5.07
CA THR A 310 -7.21 -10.80 -3.61
C THR A 310 -6.06 -9.84 -3.32
N ILE A 311 -6.29 -8.92 -2.39
CA ILE A 311 -5.27 -8.00 -1.87
C ILE A 311 -5.34 -7.95 -0.34
N ILE A 312 -4.33 -7.34 0.27
CA ILE A 312 -4.34 -6.92 1.68
C ILE A 312 -4.01 -5.44 1.69
N ARG A 313 -4.95 -4.59 2.14
CA ARG A 313 -4.72 -3.14 2.19
C ARG A 313 -3.98 -2.77 3.47
N LEU A 314 -3.11 -1.77 3.38
CA LEU A 314 -2.55 -1.14 4.57
C LEU A 314 -3.70 -0.46 5.34
N GLY A 315 -3.95 -0.89 6.57
CA GLY A 315 -5.08 -0.44 7.40
C GLY A 315 -6.17 -1.48 7.60
N SER A 316 -6.50 -2.30 6.59
CA SER A 316 -7.41 -3.44 6.79
C SER A 316 -6.66 -4.66 7.33
N PHE A 317 -5.40 -4.85 6.92
CA PHE A 317 -4.55 -5.98 7.34
C PHE A 317 -5.25 -7.34 7.25
N TYR A 318 -6.22 -7.46 6.35
CA TYR A 318 -7.10 -8.60 6.19
C TYR A 318 -7.25 -8.91 4.70
N PRO A 319 -7.27 -10.19 4.30
CA PRO A 319 -7.48 -10.55 2.90
C PRO A 319 -8.85 -10.14 2.37
N GLU A 320 -8.86 -9.38 1.29
CA GLU A 320 -10.08 -8.87 0.65
C GLU A 320 -10.13 -9.27 -0.82
N HIS A 321 -11.29 -9.76 -1.25
CA HIS A 321 -11.61 -9.99 -2.65
C HIS A 321 -12.05 -8.70 -3.31
N ILE A 322 -11.37 -8.32 -4.38
CA ILE A 322 -11.63 -7.11 -5.15
C ILE A 322 -12.20 -7.48 -6.52
N ALA A 323 -13.38 -6.95 -6.82
CA ALA A 323 -14.05 -7.16 -8.08
C ALA A 323 -13.94 -5.95 -9.01
N MET A 324 -13.49 -6.20 -10.23
CA MET A 324 -13.10 -5.15 -11.18
C MET A 324 -13.93 -5.23 -12.47
N PRO A 325 -14.17 -4.09 -13.14
CA PRO A 325 -14.74 -4.09 -14.47
C PRO A 325 -13.83 -4.81 -15.48
N ALA A 326 -14.40 -5.32 -16.57
CA ALA A 326 -13.64 -5.96 -17.65
C ALA A 326 -12.68 -4.99 -18.36
N ASN A 327 -13.07 -3.70 -18.43
CA ASN A 327 -12.29 -2.62 -18.99
C ASN A 327 -11.90 -1.66 -17.85
N PRO A 328 -10.59 -1.41 -17.59
CA PRO A 328 -10.19 -0.53 -16.52
C PRO A 328 -10.65 0.92 -16.70
N HIS A 329 -10.89 1.39 -17.94
CA HIS A 329 -11.34 2.76 -18.23
C HIS A 329 -12.79 3.06 -17.80
N HIS A 330 -13.53 2.05 -17.32
CA HIS A 330 -14.88 2.23 -16.78
C HIS A 330 -14.89 2.16 -15.25
N ALA A 331 -13.73 2.11 -14.60
CA ALA A 331 -13.64 1.91 -13.17
C ALA A 331 -14.15 3.13 -12.40
N HIS A 332 -13.88 4.35 -12.87
CA HIS A 332 -14.38 5.59 -12.26
C HIS A 332 -15.93 5.64 -12.14
N GLN A 333 -16.65 4.95 -13.02
CA GLN A 333 -18.12 4.93 -13.04
C GLN A 333 -18.71 3.87 -12.10
N MET A 334 -17.96 2.78 -11.85
CA MET A 334 -18.47 1.59 -11.17
C MET A 334 -17.87 1.35 -9.78
N LEU A 335 -16.74 2.02 -9.50
CA LEU A 335 -15.83 1.78 -8.37
C LEU A 335 -15.39 0.30 -8.27
N LEU A 336 -14.42 0.03 -7.41
CA LEU A 336 -14.03 -1.35 -7.10
C LEU A 336 -14.89 -1.88 -5.96
N LEU A 337 -15.33 -3.14 -6.03
CA LEU A 337 -16.04 -3.74 -4.90
C LEU A 337 -15.03 -4.52 -4.08
N ALA A 338 -14.97 -4.24 -2.78
CA ALA A 338 -14.16 -4.98 -1.83
C ALA A 338 -15.07 -5.82 -0.93
N GLU A 339 -14.70 -7.08 -0.73
CA GLU A 339 -15.37 -8.00 0.18
C GLU A 339 -14.32 -8.74 1.03
N PRO A 340 -14.44 -8.74 2.36
CA PRO A 340 -13.56 -9.54 3.20
C PRO A 340 -13.66 -11.02 2.83
N LEU A 341 -12.52 -11.71 2.71
CA LEU A 341 -12.56 -13.14 2.45
C LEU A 341 -13.18 -13.90 3.62
N PRO A 342 -14.05 -14.88 3.37
CA PRO A 342 -14.69 -15.64 4.43
C PRO A 342 -13.66 -16.48 5.18
N GLN A 343 -13.75 -16.46 6.51
CA GLN A 343 -12.91 -17.31 7.36
C GLN A 343 -13.48 -18.73 7.41
N ASN A 344 -12.58 -19.72 7.42
CA ASN A 344 -12.97 -21.04 7.88
C ASN A 344 -13.17 -20.98 9.41
N LYS A 345 -14.40 -21.28 9.87
CA LYS A 345 -14.77 -21.19 11.28
C LYS A 345 -14.13 -22.30 12.13
N GLU A 346 -13.65 -23.37 11.52
CA GLU A 346 -13.04 -24.49 12.23
C GLU A 346 -11.51 -24.31 12.32
N ASN A 347 -10.98 -24.24 13.54
CA ASN A 347 -9.54 -24.20 13.85
C ASN A 347 -8.76 -23.04 13.18
N THR A 348 -9.26 -21.81 13.28
CA THR A 348 -8.56 -20.60 12.84
C THR A 348 -7.96 -19.82 14.01
N ALA A 349 -6.77 -19.25 13.84
CA ALA A 349 -6.17 -18.28 14.74
C ALA A 349 -6.81 -16.88 14.60
N TRP A 350 -7.51 -16.63 13.49
CA TRP A 350 -8.11 -15.34 13.18
C TRP A 350 -9.35 -15.08 14.04
N ASN A 351 -9.54 -13.84 14.46
CA ASN A 351 -10.73 -13.42 15.19
C ASN A 351 -11.89 -13.19 14.20
N SER A 352 -13.13 -13.42 14.62
CA SER A 352 -14.31 -13.08 13.82
C SER A 352 -14.33 -11.60 13.40
N SER A 353 -13.77 -10.73 14.24
CA SER A 353 -13.68 -9.29 14.03
C SER A 353 -12.39 -8.85 13.32
N SER A 354 -11.53 -9.79 12.89
CA SER A 354 -10.26 -9.47 12.19
C SER A 354 -10.43 -8.64 10.92
N HIS A 355 -11.58 -8.75 10.25
CA HIS A 355 -11.90 -7.97 9.05
C HIS A 355 -12.25 -6.51 9.34
N LEU A 356 -12.45 -6.15 10.61
CA LEU A 356 -12.82 -4.79 11.08
C LEU A 356 -11.60 -4.02 11.63
N MET A 357 -10.40 -4.37 11.17
CA MET A 357 -9.17 -3.78 11.69
C MET A 357 -9.08 -2.28 11.44
N ASP A 358 -9.62 -1.79 10.33
CA ASP A 358 -9.72 -0.37 10.03
C ASP A 358 -10.53 0.38 11.10
N SER A 359 -11.67 -0.19 11.49
CA SER A 359 -12.54 0.32 12.54
C SER A 359 -11.85 0.26 13.90
N ILE A 360 -11.22 -0.88 14.23
CA ILE A 360 -10.44 -1.05 15.46
C ILE A 360 -9.35 0.02 15.57
N LEU A 361 -8.57 0.22 14.51
CA LEU A 361 -7.51 1.23 14.47
C LEU A 361 -8.07 2.65 14.58
N GLY A 362 -9.18 2.94 13.89
CA GLY A 362 -9.90 4.20 14.03
C GLY A 362 -10.30 4.46 15.49
N PHE A 363 -10.91 3.49 16.17
CA PHE A 363 -11.29 3.63 17.57
C PHE A 363 -10.09 3.80 18.50
N MET A 364 -9.02 3.02 18.29
CA MET A 364 -7.80 3.17 19.07
C MET A 364 -7.20 4.57 18.90
N HIS A 365 -7.18 5.11 17.69
CA HIS A 365 -6.68 6.47 17.44
C HIS A 365 -7.51 7.55 18.13
N HIS A 366 -8.83 7.45 18.11
CA HIS A 366 -9.69 8.51 18.63
C HIS A 366 -9.93 8.43 20.15
N PHE A 367 -9.95 7.23 20.72
CA PHE A 367 -10.50 7.01 22.08
C PHE A 367 -9.55 6.35 23.07
N SER A 368 -8.33 5.94 22.67
CA SER A 368 -7.43 5.21 23.57
C SER A 368 -6.81 6.06 24.69
N GLY A 369 -7.00 7.39 24.63
CA GLY A 369 -6.36 8.33 25.55
C GLY A 369 -4.90 8.63 25.20
N GLN A 370 -4.35 7.98 24.17
CA GLN A 370 -3.09 8.39 23.57
C GLN A 370 -3.25 9.76 22.90
N PRO A 371 -2.20 10.60 22.85
CA PRO A 371 -2.19 11.83 22.09
C PRO A 371 -2.51 11.50 20.64
N ASN A 372 -3.71 11.90 20.24
CA ASN A 372 -4.16 11.82 18.87
C ASN A 372 -3.94 13.15 18.13
N HIS A 373 -3.38 14.14 18.81
CA HIS A 373 -2.98 15.43 18.27
C HIS A 373 -1.59 15.84 18.77
N TYR A 374 -0.77 16.46 17.91
CA TYR A 374 0.49 17.08 18.31
C TYR A 374 0.27 18.38 19.09
N ALA A 375 -0.72 19.18 18.68
CA ALA A 375 -1.17 20.39 19.35
C ALA A 375 -2.67 20.64 19.06
N GLY A 376 -3.28 21.66 19.66
CA GLY A 376 -4.71 21.93 19.52
C GLY A 376 -5.15 22.06 18.05
N GLY A 377 -5.82 21.02 17.53
CA GLY A 377 -6.31 20.96 16.15
C GLY A 377 -5.37 20.30 15.12
N PHE A 378 -4.21 19.78 15.54
CA PHE A 378 -3.22 19.14 14.66
C PHE A 378 -3.15 17.63 14.88
N PRO A 379 -3.88 16.81 14.12
CA PRO A 379 -3.98 15.38 14.38
C PRO A 379 -2.66 14.64 14.09
N THR A 380 -2.39 13.63 14.90
CA THR A 380 -1.32 12.65 14.68
C THR A 380 -1.63 11.75 13.48
N PRO A 381 -0.61 11.12 12.86
CA PRO A 381 -0.83 10.17 11.77
C PRO A 381 -1.80 9.05 12.15
N PRO A 382 -2.72 8.70 11.24
CA PRO A 382 -3.54 7.50 11.36
C PRO A 382 -2.69 6.26 11.64
N PRO A 383 -3.17 5.30 12.45
CA PRO A 383 -2.38 4.16 12.88
C PRO A 383 -1.69 3.33 11.78
N PRO A 384 -2.30 3.08 10.61
CA PRO A 384 -1.62 2.35 9.54
C PRO A 384 -0.39 3.07 8.97
N LEU A 385 -0.28 4.39 9.20
CA LEU A 385 0.79 5.24 8.67
C LEU A 385 1.98 5.37 9.62
N GLN A 386 1.95 4.75 10.81
CA GLN A 386 3.06 4.75 11.76
C GLN A 386 4.35 4.17 11.17
N VAL A 387 4.26 3.24 10.22
CA VAL A 387 5.41 2.74 9.45
C VAL A 387 6.15 3.86 8.71
N PHE A 388 5.44 4.86 8.17
CA PHE A 388 6.06 6.00 7.51
C PHE A 388 6.70 6.95 8.50
N GLN A 389 6.08 7.17 9.66
CA GLN A 389 6.68 7.94 10.75
C GLN A 389 8.00 7.29 11.23
N TYR A 390 8.00 5.96 11.36
CA TYR A 390 9.18 5.19 11.70
C TYR A 390 10.28 5.35 10.64
N VAL A 391 9.96 5.17 9.34
CA VAL A 391 10.93 5.34 8.24
C VAL A 391 11.50 6.76 8.22
N ALA A 392 10.63 7.78 8.32
CA ALA A 392 11.01 9.17 8.30
C ALA A 392 11.99 9.51 9.42
N ARG A 393 11.72 9.07 10.66
CA ARG A 393 12.63 9.32 11.78
C ARG A 393 13.94 8.56 11.62
N ARG A 394 13.82 7.25 11.40
CA ARG A 394 14.96 6.32 11.45
C ARG A 394 16.00 6.60 10.37
N PHE A 395 15.57 6.89 9.16
CA PHE A 395 16.44 6.96 7.99
C PHE A 395 16.56 8.36 7.40
N LEU A 396 15.56 9.23 7.67
CA LEU A 396 15.50 10.56 7.07
C LEU A 396 15.72 11.69 8.11
N GLY A 397 15.67 11.42 9.41
CA GLY A 397 15.71 12.52 10.41
C GLY A 397 14.53 13.48 10.25
N LEU A 398 13.39 12.97 9.79
CA LEU A 398 12.16 13.74 9.57
C LEU A 398 11.02 13.19 10.44
N ARG A 399 9.98 13.99 10.66
CA ARG A 399 8.70 13.57 11.27
C ARG A 399 7.53 14.11 10.47
N PHE A 400 6.31 13.61 10.71
CA PHE A 400 5.14 14.30 10.16
C PHE A 400 5.04 15.74 10.68
N SER A 401 4.75 16.66 9.76
CA SER A 401 4.40 18.04 10.08
C SER A 401 3.12 18.08 10.91
N ASP A 402 2.98 19.08 11.76
CA ASP A 402 1.77 19.27 12.58
C ASP A 402 0.53 19.46 11.69
N GLU A 403 0.71 20.04 10.49
CA GLU A 403 -0.36 20.28 9.51
C GLU A 403 -0.61 19.10 8.56
N ALA A 404 0.18 18.03 8.63
CA ALA A 404 0.19 16.94 7.65
C ALA A 404 -1.17 16.23 7.51
N PHE A 405 -1.99 16.27 8.55
CA PHE A 405 -3.29 15.58 8.62
C PHE A 405 -4.47 16.51 8.95
N ASP A 406 -4.29 17.83 8.95
CA ASP A 406 -5.41 18.78 9.03
C ASP A 406 -6.26 18.68 7.76
N GLU A 407 -7.55 18.37 7.90
CA GLU A 407 -8.49 18.17 6.79
C GLU A 407 -8.45 19.30 5.75
N ARG A 408 -8.21 20.55 6.18
CA ARG A 408 -8.14 21.73 5.29
C ARG A 408 -6.90 21.71 4.40
N TRP A 409 -5.83 21.08 4.86
CA TRP A 409 -4.53 21.05 4.19
C TRP A 409 -4.26 19.73 3.49
N VAL A 410 -4.86 18.61 3.93
CA VAL A 410 -4.66 17.30 3.29
C VAL A 410 -5.03 17.33 1.81
N GLU A 411 -6.19 17.89 1.44
CA GLU A 411 -6.63 17.95 0.03
C GLU A 411 -5.71 18.85 -0.82
N ALA A 412 -5.34 20.03 -0.30
CA ALA A 412 -4.43 20.94 -0.97
C ALA A 412 -3.03 20.33 -1.15
N ALA A 413 -2.50 19.68 -0.13
CA ALA A 413 -1.23 18.98 -0.15
C ALA A 413 -1.28 17.82 -1.16
N TYR A 414 -2.41 17.13 -1.25
CA TYR A 414 -2.60 16.04 -2.19
C TYR A 414 -2.55 16.52 -3.65
N ILE A 415 -3.21 17.65 -3.97
CA ILE A 415 -3.17 18.32 -5.28
C ILE A 415 -1.74 18.73 -5.62
N GLN A 416 -1.15 19.50 -4.73
CA GLN A 416 0.18 20.08 -4.89
C GLN A 416 1.27 19.01 -5.06
N PHE A 417 1.24 17.95 -4.25
CA PHE A 417 2.17 16.83 -4.31
C PHE A 417 2.07 16.01 -5.61
N ALA A 418 0.88 15.93 -6.24
CA ALA A 418 0.72 15.23 -7.53
C ALA A 418 1.48 15.92 -8.67
N HIS A 419 1.63 17.24 -8.56
CA HIS A 419 2.17 18.10 -9.60
C HIS A 419 3.61 18.51 -9.32
N TYR A 420 4.04 18.50 -8.06
CA TYR A 420 5.36 18.94 -7.64
C TYR A 420 5.90 18.07 -6.52
N PRO A 421 7.04 17.36 -6.73
CA PRO A 421 7.78 16.71 -5.65
C PRO A 421 8.24 17.68 -4.55
N GLN A 422 8.14 19.00 -4.80
CA GLN A 422 8.65 20.14 -4.01
C GLN A 422 7.94 20.39 -2.68
N ILE A 423 7.05 19.48 -2.29
CA ILE A 423 5.98 19.74 -1.31
C ILE A 423 6.03 18.73 -0.17
N SER A 424 7.11 17.95 -0.08
CA SER A 424 7.42 17.10 1.08
C SER A 424 7.42 17.88 2.39
N GLY A 425 7.80 19.17 2.37
CA GLY A 425 7.74 20.06 3.54
C GLY A 425 6.33 20.37 4.08
N ILE A 426 5.26 19.98 3.37
CA ILE A 426 3.89 20.04 3.94
C ILE A 426 3.60 18.82 4.80
N PHE A 427 4.20 17.68 4.47
CA PHE A 427 3.97 16.44 5.20
C PHE A 427 5.04 16.15 6.23
N LEU A 428 6.28 16.62 6.01
CA LEU A 428 7.43 16.24 6.82
C LEU A 428 8.22 17.47 7.27
N ASP A 429 8.50 17.52 8.57
CA ASP A 429 9.31 18.55 9.24
C ASP A 429 10.55 17.93 9.90
N GLU A 430 11.45 18.78 10.42
CA GLU A 430 12.60 18.38 11.21
C GLU A 430 12.19 17.55 12.43
N ALA A 431 12.85 16.41 12.62
CA ALA A 431 12.74 15.68 13.88
C ALA A 431 13.60 16.41 14.94
N PRO A 432 13.06 16.68 16.14
CA PRO A 432 13.82 17.37 17.18
C PRO A 432 15.04 16.54 17.63
N ASP A 433 16.12 17.24 17.99
CA ASP A 433 17.41 16.67 18.41
C ASP A 433 17.34 15.86 19.73
N ASP A 434 16.28 16.02 20.52
CA ASP A 434 16.23 15.54 21.92
C ASP A 434 15.55 14.17 22.11
N GLY A 435 15.14 13.50 21.02
CA GLY A 435 14.56 12.15 21.06
C GLY A 435 13.20 12.07 21.79
N SER A 436 12.68 13.21 22.27
CA SER A 436 11.37 13.32 22.89
C SER A 436 10.35 13.66 21.80
N MET A 437 9.40 12.75 21.55
CA MET A 437 8.37 13.00 20.53
C MET A 437 7.50 14.23 20.83
N PHE A 438 7.36 14.58 22.10
CA PHE A 438 6.48 15.64 22.52
C PHE A 438 7.32 16.78 23.07
N ASP A 439 7.54 17.79 22.23
CA ASP A 439 7.73 19.13 22.75
C ASP A 439 6.45 19.49 23.52
N THR A 440 6.43 19.22 24.83
CA THR A 440 5.63 20.07 25.70
C THR A 440 6.29 21.43 25.61
N LEU A 441 5.80 22.31 24.73
CA LEU A 441 6.27 23.69 24.66
C LEU A 441 6.24 24.39 26.03
N ASP A 442 5.53 23.81 27.02
CA ASP A 442 5.37 24.38 28.35
C ASP A 442 5.71 23.45 29.54
N GLY A 443 6.17 22.21 29.36
CA GLY A 443 6.47 21.28 30.49
C GLY A 443 5.31 20.95 31.46
N GLU A 444 4.14 21.58 31.28
CA GLU A 444 2.93 21.46 32.12
C GLU A 444 1.66 21.24 31.28
N GLY A 445 1.80 21.01 29.96
CA GLY A 445 0.69 20.84 29.03
C GLY A 445 -0.05 19.52 29.26
N GLN A 446 -1.18 19.57 29.97
CA GLN A 446 -2.15 18.49 29.98
C GLN A 446 -2.56 18.17 28.54
N TYR A 447 -2.35 16.94 28.08
CA TYR A 447 -2.95 16.48 26.84
C TYR A 447 -4.46 16.65 26.95
N ASN A 448 -5.03 17.55 26.15
CA ASN A 448 -6.46 17.60 25.99
C ASN A 448 -6.87 16.38 25.19
N VAL A 449 -7.30 15.32 25.88
CA VAL A 449 -8.07 14.24 25.27
C VAL A 449 -9.34 14.88 24.73
N TYR A 450 -9.33 15.25 23.45
CA TYR A 450 -10.52 15.71 22.77
C TYR A 450 -11.38 14.47 22.53
N TYR A 451 -12.30 14.21 23.46
CA TYR A 451 -13.44 13.37 23.14
C TYR A 451 -14.22 14.14 22.07
N GLY A 452 -14.02 13.77 20.81
CA GLY A 452 -14.84 14.28 19.73
C GLY A 452 -16.29 13.95 20.05
N SER A 453 -17.06 14.94 20.52
CA SER A 453 -18.51 14.90 20.49
C SER A 453 -18.95 15.13 19.04
N GLY A 454 -18.52 14.23 18.15
CA GLY A 454 -19.00 14.16 16.78
C GLY A 454 -20.12 13.13 16.77
N ALA A 455 -21.37 13.60 16.76
CA ALA A 455 -22.43 12.80 16.16
C ALA A 455 -22.04 12.66 14.67
N TYR A 456 -21.81 11.42 14.24
CA TYR A 456 -21.58 11.09 12.83
C TYR A 456 -22.86 11.28 12.00
#